data_AF-A0A6J7S708-F1
#
_entry.id   AF-A0A6J7S708-F1
#
_cell.length_a   1.000
_cell.length_b   1.000
_cell.length_c   1.000
_cell.angle_alpha   90.00
_cell.angle_beta   90.00
_cell.angle_gamma   90.00
#
_symmetry.space_group_name_H-M   'P 1'
#
loop_
_entity.id
_entity.type
_entity.pdbx_description
1 polymer ?
#
loop_
_entity_poly.entity_id
_entity_poly.type
_entity_poly.pdbx_seq_one_letter_code
_entity_poly.pdbx_strand_id
1 'polypeptide(L)'
;MTDWNPLDPDLENVYYDLSSWSTDHQGEMSAALAQADVPHAWVESELVVPAEYEDRVDVLFDRLEKELGIGALAVTGGVDDEDDVTEYELDEYNVAERRDLTEMLIAAKVTHRWQEATLIVPTAAEEIVDGLLDELDGGEVAFDDVDVD
;
A
#
# COMPACT_ATOMS: atom_id res chain seq x y z
N MET A 1 -12.37 24.36 20.71
CA MET A 1 -11.24 24.78 19.86
C MET A 1 -10.01 24.75 20.73
N THR A 2 -9.26 23.67 20.61
CA THR A 2 -8.01 23.42 21.33
C THR A 2 -7.00 24.49 20.94
N ASP A 3 -6.32 25.08 21.92
CA ASP A 3 -5.30 26.13 21.77
C ASP A 3 -3.97 25.57 21.22
N TRP A 4 -4.03 24.46 20.48
CA TRP A 4 -2.86 23.78 19.94
C TRP A 4 -2.35 24.55 18.72
N ASN A 5 -1.04 24.82 18.72
CA ASN A 5 -0.35 25.51 17.65
C ASN A 5 0.74 24.60 17.06
N PRO A 6 0.66 24.21 15.78
CA PRO A 6 1.65 23.33 15.13
C PRO A 6 3.05 23.97 14.98
N LEU A 7 3.17 25.29 15.17
CA LEU A 7 4.44 26.02 15.09
C LEU A 7 5.05 26.30 16.47
N ASP A 8 4.43 25.79 17.54
CA ASP A 8 4.94 25.96 18.89
C ASP A 8 6.11 25.00 19.15
N PRO A 9 7.32 25.50 19.45
CA PRO A 9 8.49 24.65 19.65
C PRO A 9 8.49 23.90 20.99
N ASP A 10 7.60 24.26 21.92
CA ASP A 10 7.44 23.59 23.21
C ASP A 10 6.41 22.44 23.15
N LEU A 11 5.71 22.28 22.02
CA LEU A 11 4.78 21.19 21.75
C LEU A 11 5.40 20.14 20.81
N GLU A 12 5.31 18.87 21.21
CA GLU A 12 5.75 17.76 20.39
C GLU A 12 4.68 17.43 19.34
N ASN A 13 5.06 17.49 18.08
CA ASN A 13 4.17 17.28 16.93
C ASN A 13 4.69 16.15 16.05
N VAL A 14 3.75 15.42 15.44
CA VAL A 14 4.00 14.37 14.47
C VAL A 14 3.56 14.87 13.10
N TYR A 15 4.37 14.57 12.09
CA TYR A 15 4.18 14.99 10.70
C TYR A 15 3.98 13.75 9.83
N TYR A 16 2.86 13.69 9.12
CA TYR A 16 2.54 12.62 8.20
C TYR A 16 2.61 13.15 6.77
N ASP A 17 3.47 12.54 5.95
CA ASP A 17 3.53 12.84 4.51
C ASP A 17 2.35 12.17 3.79
N LEU A 18 1.44 12.99 3.27
CA LEU A 18 0.29 12.54 2.50
C LEU A 18 0.36 13.02 1.05
N SER A 19 1.57 13.31 0.56
CA SER A 19 1.82 13.78 -0.80
C SER A 19 1.37 12.77 -1.89
N SER A 20 1.33 11.48 -1.54
CA SER A 20 0.87 10.39 -2.41
C SER A 20 -0.66 10.23 -2.45
N TRP A 21 -1.39 10.83 -1.50
CA TRP A 21 -2.84 10.76 -1.44
C TRP A 21 -3.48 11.81 -2.36
N SER A 22 -4.61 11.45 -2.99
CA SER A 22 -5.40 12.43 -3.74
C SER A 22 -6.05 13.46 -2.81
N THR A 23 -6.33 14.66 -3.33
CA THR A 23 -6.95 15.74 -2.55
C THR A 23 -8.30 15.33 -1.92
N ASP A 24 -9.04 14.44 -2.57
CA ASP A 24 -10.28 13.86 -2.05
C ASP A 24 -10.00 13.05 -0.76
N HIS A 25 -9.01 12.14 -0.82
CA HIS A 25 -8.59 11.33 0.32
C HIS A 25 -8.00 12.16 1.48
N GLN A 26 -7.22 13.21 1.17
CA GLN A 26 -6.73 14.16 2.19
C GLN A 26 -7.89 14.90 2.87
N GLY A 27 -8.95 15.21 2.11
CA GLY A 27 -10.20 15.78 2.63
C GLY A 27 -10.91 14.83 3.59
N GLU A 28 -11.01 13.56 3.23
CA GLU A 28 -11.59 12.53 4.09
C GLU A 28 -10.80 12.35 5.39
N MET A 29 -9.46 12.36 5.33
CA MET A 29 -8.62 12.30 6.53
C MET A 29 -8.86 13.51 7.45
N SER A 30 -8.94 14.71 6.87
CA SER A 30 -9.25 15.93 7.63
C SER A 30 -10.63 15.84 8.29
N ALA A 31 -11.62 15.30 7.58
CA ALA A 31 -12.97 15.11 8.10
C ALA A 31 -13.01 14.05 9.22
N ALA A 32 -12.27 12.96 9.10
CA ALA A 32 -12.15 11.92 10.12
C ALA A 32 -11.54 12.47 11.41
N LEU A 33 -10.45 13.24 11.30
CA LEU A 33 -9.79 13.91 12.44
C LEU A 33 -10.72 14.91 13.13
N ALA A 34 -11.44 15.72 12.35
CA ALA A 34 -12.41 16.67 12.89
C ALA A 34 -13.56 15.97 13.63
N GLN A 35 -14.05 14.84 13.12
CA GLN A 35 -15.08 14.03 13.78
C GLN A 35 -14.58 13.37 15.07
N ALA A 36 -13.30 13.01 15.12
CA ALA A 36 -12.65 12.45 16.29
C ALA A 36 -12.20 13.50 17.32
N ASP A 37 -12.49 14.79 17.08
CA ASP A 37 -12.04 15.94 17.88
C ASP A 37 -10.50 15.99 18.03
N VAL A 38 -9.78 15.55 17.01
CA VAL A 38 -8.31 15.56 16.97
C VAL A 38 -7.82 16.89 16.40
N PRO A 39 -7.02 17.66 17.17
CA PRO A 39 -6.37 18.87 16.65
C PRO A 39 -5.42 18.49 15.51
N HIS A 40 -5.57 19.14 14.36
CA HIS A 40 -4.73 18.89 13.20
C HIS A 40 -4.52 20.17 12.39
N ALA A 41 -3.42 20.22 11.65
CA ALA A 41 -3.11 21.31 10.74
C ALA A 41 -2.41 20.77 9.49
N TRP A 42 -2.53 21.51 8.38
CA TRP A 42 -1.80 21.21 7.16
C TRP A 42 -0.64 22.19 7.01
N VAL A 43 0.57 21.67 6.91
CA VAL A 43 1.77 22.45 6.60
C VAL A 43 2.28 21.98 5.25
N GLU A 44 2.15 22.85 4.24
CA GLU A 44 2.45 22.57 2.84
C GLU A 44 1.62 21.42 2.26
N SER A 45 2.00 20.16 2.52
CA SER A 45 1.27 18.93 2.15
C SER A 45 1.41 17.83 3.20
N GLU A 46 1.95 18.18 4.38
CA GLU A 46 2.10 17.29 5.51
C GLU A 46 0.99 17.57 6.52
N LEU A 47 0.37 16.50 7.01
CA LEU A 47 -0.59 16.57 8.10
C LEU A 47 0.18 16.60 9.42
N VAL A 48 -0.02 17.65 10.19
CA VAL A 48 0.60 17.85 11.49
C VAL A 48 -0.44 17.60 12.58
N VAL A 49 -0.08 16.81 13.58
CA VAL A 49 -0.91 16.53 14.76
C VAL A 49 -0.06 16.59 16.04
N PRO A 50 -0.65 16.87 17.20
CA PRO A 50 0.05 16.74 18.47
C PRO A 50 0.42 15.27 18.74
N ALA A 51 1.63 15.02 19.23
CA ALA A 51 2.12 13.65 19.50
C ALA A 51 1.25 12.87 20.50
N GLU A 52 0.58 13.55 21.45
CA GLU A 52 -0.37 12.91 22.37
C GLU A 52 -1.59 12.27 21.67
N TYR A 53 -1.85 12.61 20.40
CA TYR A 53 -2.92 12.06 19.59
C TYR A 53 -2.44 11.07 18.52
N GLU A 54 -1.13 10.80 18.42
CA GLU A 54 -0.52 9.89 17.43
C GLU A 54 -1.24 8.54 17.37
N ASP A 55 -1.37 7.81 18.49
CA ASP A 55 -2.08 6.53 18.55
C ASP A 55 -3.52 6.60 18.01
N ARG A 56 -4.22 7.71 18.22
CA ARG A 56 -5.59 7.88 17.72
C ARG A 56 -5.60 8.18 16.22
N VAL A 57 -4.63 8.96 15.77
CA VAL A 57 -4.45 9.34 14.37
C VAL A 57 -4.08 8.09 13.55
N ASP A 58 -3.20 7.25 14.07
CA ASP A 58 -2.81 5.98 13.44
C ASP A 58 -4.00 5.03 13.27
N VAL A 59 -4.87 4.91 14.27
CA VAL A 59 -6.11 4.12 14.16
C VAL A 59 -7.07 4.70 13.10
N LEU A 60 -7.10 6.02 12.94
CA LEU A 60 -7.90 6.67 11.88
C LEU A 60 -7.29 6.45 10.51
N PHE A 61 -5.96 6.48 10.39
CA PHE A 61 -5.25 6.11 9.17
C PHE A 61 -5.57 4.69 8.75
N ASP A 62 -5.33 3.69 9.60
CA ASP A 62 -5.61 2.28 9.28
C ASP A 62 -7.05 2.07 8.79
N ARG A 63 -8.02 2.68 9.49
CA ARG A 63 -9.42 2.61 9.11
C ARG A 63 -9.69 3.26 7.75
N LEU A 64 -9.15 4.44 7.52
CA LEU A 64 -9.42 5.22 6.31
C LEU A 64 -8.71 4.63 5.11
N GLU A 65 -7.48 4.16 5.29
CA GLU A 65 -6.71 3.38 4.32
C GLU A 65 -7.47 2.13 3.89
N LYS A 66 -8.12 1.43 4.82
CA LYS A 66 -9.00 0.29 4.53
C LYS A 66 -10.30 0.68 3.82
N GLU A 67 -10.91 1.80 4.21
CA GLU A 67 -12.20 2.25 3.66
C GLU A 67 -12.05 2.82 2.24
N LEU A 68 -10.98 3.57 2.00
CA LEU A 68 -10.66 4.19 0.72
C LEU A 68 -9.77 3.30 -0.16
N GLY A 69 -9.21 2.23 0.41
CA GLY A 69 -8.27 1.35 -0.28
C GLY A 69 -7.02 2.11 -0.73
N ILE A 70 -6.40 2.90 0.15
CA ILE A 70 -5.19 3.70 -0.08
C ILE A 70 -4.17 3.25 0.95
N GLY A 71 -2.88 3.12 0.60
CA GLY A 71 -1.84 2.72 1.56
C GLY A 71 -1.90 1.24 1.95
N ALA A 72 -3.09 0.68 2.16
CA ALA A 72 -3.41 -0.76 2.14
C ALA A 72 -3.75 -1.22 0.70
N LEU A 73 -2.97 -0.75 -0.30
CA LEU A 73 -3.16 -1.00 -1.73
C LEU A 73 -2.62 -2.36 -2.13
N ALA A 74 -3.17 -3.34 -1.46
CA ALA A 74 -2.77 -4.69 -1.43
C ALA A 74 -3.99 -5.51 -1.13
N VAL A 75 -4.17 -6.63 -1.81
CA VAL A 75 -4.98 -7.67 -1.21
C VAL A 75 -4.67 -7.83 0.28
N THR A 76 -5.74 -7.85 1.07
CA THR A 76 -5.77 -7.80 2.53
C THR A 76 -4.71 -8.69 3.19
N GLY A 77 -3.67 -8.07 3.75
CA GLY A 77 -2.68 -8.71 4.61
C GLY A 77 -1.32 -8.00 4.58
N GLY A 78 -0.52 -8.21 5.63
CA GLY A 78 0.88 -7.81 5.65
C GLY A 78 1.77 -8.84 4.94
N VAL A 79 3.04 -8.48 4.77
CA VAL A 79 4.11 -9.38 4.29
C VAL A 79 5.21 -9.52 5.34
N ASP A 80 4.84 -9.33 6.60
CA ASP A 80 5.72 -9.54 7.75
C ASP A 80 5.69 -11.02 8.17
N ASP A 81 6.69 -11.44 8.93
CA ASP A 81 6.83 -12.83 9.41
C ASP A 81 5.66 -13.26 10.34
N GLU A 82 4.90 -12.30 10.89
CA GLU A 82 3.73 -12.57 11.74
C GLU A 82 2.41 -12.74 10.96
N ASP A 83 2.38 -12.41 9.67
CA ASP A 83 1.20 -12.48 8.79
C ASP A 83 1.07 -13.83 8.06
N ASP A 84 -0.13 -14.13 7.57
CA ASP A 84 -0.37 -15.25 6.65
C ASP A 84 0.10 -14.85 5.24
N VAL A 85 1.24 -15.40 4.83
CA VAL A 85 1.92 -15.09 3.57
C VAL A 85 2.13 -16.32 2.69
N THR A 86 2.10 -16.11 1.38
CA THR A 86 2.49 -17.08 0.36
C THR A 86 3.82 -16.63 -0.26
N GLU A 87 4.74 -17.58 -0.42
CA GLU A 87 6.08 -17.36 -0.97
C GLU A 87 6.22 -18.00 -2.35
N TYR A 88 6.75 -17.24 -3.31
CA TYR A 88 6.99 -17.67 -4.69
C TYR A 88 8.49 -17.65 -4.97
N GLU A 89 9.10 -18.81 -5.16
CA GLU A 89 10.50 -18.96 -5.52
C GLU A 89 10.68 -18.67 -7.03
N LEU A 90 11.16 -17.48 -7.38
CA LEU A 90 11.30 -16.99 -8.76
C LEU A 90 12.78 -16.85 -9.16
N ASP A 91 13.62 -17.81 -8.76
CA ASP A 91 15.04 -17.83 -9.13
C ASP A 91 15.30 -18.07 -10.62
N GLU A 92 14.33 -18.65 -11.34
CA GLU A 92 14.36 -18.78 -12.79
C GLU A 92 14.10 -17.45 -13.53
N TYR A 93 13.42 -16.50 -12.88
CA TYR A 93 13.06 -15.21 -13.47
C TYR A 93 14.28 -14.29 -13.52
N ASN A 94 14.48 -13.63 -14.66
CA ASN A 94 15.52 -12.63 -14.80
C ASN A 94 15.10 -11.28 -14.15
N VAL A 95 16.05 -10.34 -14.07
CA VAL A 95 15.81 -9.04 -13.41
C VAL A 95 14.74 -8.20 -14.13
N ALA A 96 14.62 -8.32 -15.45
CA ALA A 96 13.59 -7.62 -16.21
C ALA A 96 12.21 -8.22 -15.91
N GLU A 97 12.07 -9.55 -15.97
CA GLU A 97 10.80 -10.24 -15.66
C GLU A 97 10.32 -9.94 -14.23
N ARG A 98 11.22 -9.96 -13.24
CA ARG A 98 10.87 -9.58 -11.85
C ARG A 98 10.43 -8.12 -11.72
N ARG A 99 11.03 -7.22 -12.50
CA ARG A 99 10.63 -5.81 -12.53
C ARG A 99 9.24 -5.66 -13.15
N ASP A 100 9.01 -6.28 -14.29
CA ASP A 100 7.71 -6.24 -14.97
C ASP A 100 6.61 -6.86 -14.07
N LEU A 101 6.88 -7.98 -13.38
CA LEU A 101 5.99 -8.54 -12.35
C LEU A 101 5.72 -7.55 -11.20
N THR A 102 6.75 -6.85 -10.73
CA THR A 102 6.60 -5.82 -9.68
C THR A 102 5.68 -4.69 -10.14
N GLU A 103 5.80 -4.24 -11.39
CA GLU A 103 4.92 -3.23 -11.96
C GLU A 103 3.47 -3.73 -12.05
N MET A 104 3.27 -5.00 -12.41
CA MET A 104 1.94 -5.65 -12.43
C MET A 104 1.33 -5.76 -11.03
N LEU A 105 2.10 -6.14 -10.01
CA LEU A 105 1.65 -6.20 -8.62
C LEU A 105 1.26 -4.81 -8.08
N ILE A 106 2.02 -3.78 -8.42
CA ILE A 106 1.68 -2.39 -8.07
C ILE A 106 0.38 -1.96 -8.76
N ALA A 107 0.20 -2.29 -10.05
CA ALA A 107 -1.02 -1.97 -10.78
C ALA A 107 -2.24 -2.74 -10.26
N ALA A 108 -2.05 -4.01 -9.88
CA ALA A 108 -3.04 -4.86 -9.25
C ALA A 108 -3.29 -4.52 -7.78
N LYS A 109 -2.50 -3.61 -7.20
CA LYS A 109 -2.56 -3.21 -5.81
C LYS A 109 -2.43 -4.45 -4.92
N VAL A 110 -1.25 -5.07 -4.94
CA VAL A 110 -0.86 -6.23 -4.11
C VAL A 110 0.33 -5.85 -3.22
N THR A 111 0.22 -6.06 -1.89
CA THR A 111 1.35 -5.89 -0.95
C THR A 111 2.32 -6.98 -1.34
N HIS A 112 3.57 -6.61 -1.55
CA HIS A 112 4.59 -7.59 -1.86
C HIS A 112 5.91 -7.17 -1.24
N ARG A 113 6.75 -8.17 -0.99
CA ARG A 113 8.13 -8.00 -0.57
C ARG A 113 9.00 -8.99 -1.33
N TRP A 114 10.15 -8.51 -1.80
CA TRP A 114 11.17 -9.37 -2.38
C TRP A 114 12.21 -9.76 -1.32
N GLN A 115 12.49 -11.05 -1.23
CA GLN A 115 13.63 -11.61 -0.50
C GLN A 115 14.53 -12.34 -1.50
N GLU A 116 15.59 -11.69 -1.95
CA GLU A 116 16.50 -12.19 -2.99
C GLU A 116 15.81 -12.48 -4.34
N ALA A 117 15.39 -13.71 -4.58
CA ALA A 117 14.60 -14.13 -5.74
C ALA A 117 13.20 -14.63 -5.36
N THR A 118 12.85 -14.59 -4.08
CA THR A 118 11.55 -15.02 -3.56
C THR A 118 10.62 -13.83 -3.43
N LEU A 119 9.45 -13.92 -4.04
CA LEU A 119 8.36 -12.96 -3.90
C LEU A 119 7.44 -13.40 -2.77
N ILE A 120 7.28 -12.56 -1.76
CA ILE A 120 6.41 -12.78 -0.59
C ILE A 120 5.20 -11.87 -0.74
N VAL A 121 4.01 -12.44 -0.65
CA VAL A 121 2.72 -11.76 -0.77
C VAL A 121 1.76 -12.27 0.30
N PRO A 122 0.71 -11.52 0.68
CA PRO A 122 -0.33 -12.05 1.55
C PRO A 122 -0.98 -13.28 0.93
N THR A 123 -1.30 -14.32 1.72
CA THR A 123 -1.97 -15.52 1.19
C THR A 123 -3.33 -15.20 0.56
N ALA A 124 -4.00 -14.16 1.03
CA ALA A 124 -5.23 -13.68 0.40
C ALA A 124 -5.01 -13.25 -1.08
N ALA A 125 -3.78 -12.87 -1.45
CA ALA A 125 -3.39 -12.36 -2.77
C ALA A 125 -2.98 -13.45 -3.75
N GLU A 126 -2.85 -14.70 -3.28
CA GLU A 126 -2.37 -15.85 -4.04
C GLU A 126 -3.08 -15.97 -5.40
N GLU A 127 -4.42 -15.98 -5.43
CA GLU A 127 -5.16 -16.12 -6.70
C GLU A 127 -4.91 -14.98 -7.70
N ILE A 128 -4.60 -13.77 -7.21
CA ILE A 128 -4.25 -12.65 -8.10
C ILE A 128 -2.83 -12.83 -8.63
N VAL A 129 -1.90 -13.16 -7.75
CA VAL A 129 -0.48 -13.31 -8.07
C VAL A 129 -0.27 -14.48 -9.03
N ASP A 130 -0.95 -15.59 -8.83
CA ASP A 130 -0.97 -16.73 -9.75
C ASP A 130 -1.41 -16.30 -11.15
N GLY A 131 -2.49 -15.51 -11.25
CA GLY A 131 -2.97 -14.99 -12.54
C GLY A 131 -1.98 -14.03 -13.22
N LEU A 132 -1.23 -13.24 -12.45
CA LEU A 132 -0.19 -12.35 -12.98
C LEU A 132 1.04 -13.14 -13.46
N LEU A 133 1.43 -14.19 -12.73
CA LEU A 133 2.51 -15.09 -13.13
C LEU A 133 2.15 -15.86 -14.40
N ASP A 134 0.93 -16.40 -14.48
CA ASP A 134 0.39 -17.04 -15.68
C ASP A 134 0.34 -16.07 -16.88
N GLU A 135 0.04 -14.79 -16.67
CA GLU A 135 0.08 -13.78 -17.75
C GLU A 135 1.51 -13.49 -18.23
N LEU A 136 2.48 -13.49 -17.30
CA LEU A 136 3.88 -13.22 -17.58
C LEU A 136 4.56 -14.41 -18.29
N ASP A 137 4.24 -15.65 -17.89
CA ASP A 137 4.73 -16.90 -18.50
C ASP A 137 3.96 -17.25 -19.80
N GLY A 138 2.63 -17.04 -19.78
CA GLY A 138 1.70 -17.28 -20.88
C GLY A 138 1.82 -16.32 -22.07
N GLY A 139 2.79 -15.40 -22.05
CA GLY A 139 3.28 -14.69 -23.24
C GLY A 139 3.81 -15.64 -24.32
N GLU A 140 4.17 -16.88 -23.97
CA GLU A 140 4.34 -17.99 -24.92
C GLU A 140 2.99 -18.64 -25.23
N VAL A 141 2.10 -17.91 -25.91
CA VAL A 141 1.04 -18.57 -26.68
C VAL A 141 1.72 -19.47 -27.70
N ALA A 142 1.63 -20.77 -27.48
CA ALA A 142 1.98 -21.79 -28.44
C ALA A 142 1.42 -21.37 -29.81
N PHE A 143 2.32 -21.06 -30.74
CA PHE A 143 2.01 -21.12 -32.16
C PHE A 143 1.71 -22.59 -32.46
N ASP A 144 0.48 -23.03 -32.22
CA ASP A 144 -0.03 -24.25 -32.83
C ASP A 144 -0.21 -23.92 -34.31
N ASP A 145 0.84 -24.26 -35.03
CA ASP A 145 0.95 -24.37 -36.48
C ASP A 145 -0.37 -24.93 -37.04
N VAL A 146 -1.24 -24.06 -37.55
CA VAL A 146 -2.36 -24.48 -38.41
C VAL A 146 -1.74 -24.92 -39.74
N ASP A 147 -1.25 -26.15 -39.76
CA ASP A 147 -1.10 -26.95 -40.96
C ASP A 147 -2.26 -27.95 -40.97
N VAL A 148 -3.30 -27.61 -41.74
CA VAL A 148 -4.32 -28.59 -42.14
C VAL A 148 -4.47 -28.48 -43.67
N ASP A 149 -3.91 -29.51 -44.31
CA ASP A 149 -3.89 -29.91 -45.73
C ASP A 149 -5.06 -29.43 -46.62
#